data_AF-A0A961GFN6-F1
#
_entry.id   AF-A0A961GFN6-F1
#
_cell.length_a   1.000
_cell.length_b   1.000
_cell.length_c   1.000
_cell.angle_alpha   90.00
_cell.angle_beta   90.00
_cell.angle_gamma   90.00
#
_symmetry.space_group_name_H-M   'P 1'
#
loop_
_entity.id
_entity.type
_entity.pdbx_description
1 polymer ?
#
loop_
_entity_poly.entity_id
_entity_poly.type
_entity_poly.pdbx_seq_one_letter_code
_entity_poly.pdbx_strand_id
1 'polypeptide(L)'
;LNFGAKWTAGTPSTENGVWIDGRLHKIGRELTWDYSWADPMAPWRVSDSQGALDLTLTPHFDKHTATKAVVLSAEVHQVFGTWTGSVTSEDGRTLQVVNVPGFAEESRNRW
;
A
#
# COMPACT_ATOMS: atom_id res chain seq x y z
N LEU A 1 -5.24 -0.25 -8.01
CA LEU A 1 -5.17 -0.65 -6.60
C LEU A 1 -4.84 0.61 -5.79
N ASN A 2 -5.60 0.93 -4.74
CA ASN A 2 -5.26 2.04 -3.85
C ASN A 2 -5.25 1.52 -2.41
N PHE A 3 -4.06 1.53 -1.80
CA PHE A 3 -3.87 1.13 -0.41
C PHE A 3 -3.20 2.27 0.32
N GLY A 4 -3.82 2.72 1.39
CA GLY A 4 -3.34 3.80 2.24
C GLY A 4 -3.27 3.32 3.68
N ALA A 5 -2.15 3.54 4.33
CA ALA A 5 -2.01 3.41 5.77
C ALA A 5 -1.45 4.71 6.34
N LYS A 6 -1.80 4.99 7.61
CA LYS A 6 -1.36 6.13 8.44
C LYS A 6 -2.19 7.43 8.36
N TRP A 7 -2.97 7.70 7.31
CA TRP A 7 -3.85 8.90 7.27
C TRP A 7 -5.07 8.80 8.21
N THR A 8 -5.50 7.58 8.57
CA THR A 8 -6.69 7.34 9.40
C THR A 8 -6.44 6.52 10.67
N ALA A 9 -5.17 6.33 11.05
CA ALA A 9 -4.80 5.57 12.24
C ALA A 9 -5.51 6.13 13.49
N GLY A 10 -6.33 5.31 14.16
CA GLY A 10 -7.14 5.71 15.32
C GLY A 10 -8.58 6.13 15.01
N THR A 11 -9.06 5.97 13.77
CA THR A 11 -10.47 6.19 13.38
C THR A 11 -11.08 4.91 12.77
N PRO A 12 -12.42 4.75 12.71
CA PRO A 12 -13.05 3.60 12.05
C PRO A 12 -12.94 3.65 10.50
N SER A 13 -12.20 4.59 9.93
CA SER A 13 -12.06 4.76 8.48
C SER A 13 -10.75 4.16 7.98
N THR A 14 -10.80 3.43 6.87
CA THR A 14 -9.63 2.98 6.10
C THR A 14 -9.76 3.47 4.65
N GLU A 15 -8.66 3.93 4.06
CA GLU A 15 -8.56 4.36 2.66
C GLU A 15 -8.37 3.18 1.70
N ASN A 16 -8.26 1.96 2.24
CA ASN A 16 -7.97 0.76 1.49
C ASN A 16 -9.13 0.37 0.58
N GLY A 17 -8.85 0.29 -0.72
CA GLY A 17 -9.85 -0.03 -1.72
C GLY A 17 -9.25 -0.71 -2.95
N VAL A 18 -9.83 -1.83 -3.34
CA VAL A 18 -9.45 -2.55 -4.57
C VAL A 18 -10.49 -2.26 -5.63
N TRP A 19 -10.06 -1.82 -6.80
CA TRP A 19 -10.92 -1.73 -7.98
C TRP A 19 -10.87 -3.05 -8.73
N ILE A 20 -12.02 -3.70 -8.90
CA ILE A 20 -12.20 -4.99 -9.56
C ILE A 20 -13.38 -4.84 -10.51
N ASP A 21 -13.21 -5.13 -11.80
CA ASP A 21 -14.28 -5.13 -12.81
C ASP A 21 -15.19 -3.90 -12.80
N GLY A 22 -14.60 -2.70 -12.63
CA GLY A 22 -15.37 -1.46 -12.63
C GLY A 22 -15.96 -1.07 -11.27
N ARG A 23 -15.72 -1.85 -10.22
CA ARG A 23 -16.29 -1.65 -8.88
C ARG A 23 -15.20 -1.43 -7.83
N LEU A 24 -15.39 -0.42 -6.99
CA LEU A 24 -14.57 -0.22 -5.80
C LEU A 24 -15.04 -1.16 -4.68
N HIS A 25 -14.14 -2.02 -4.22
CA HIS A 25 -14.32 -2.85 -3.03
C HIS A 25 -13.55 -2.21 -1.87
N LYS A 26 -14.28 -1.63 -0.92
CA LYS A 26 -13.67 -1.07 0.29
C LYS A 26 -13.14 -2.22 1.14
N ILE A 27 -11.90 -2.09 1.60
CA ILE A 27 -11.31 -2.99 2.58
C ILE A 27 -11.42 -2.27 3.93
N GLY A 28 -12.53 -2.51 4.62
CA GLY A 28 -12.85 -1.87 5.92
C GLY A 28 -12.02 -2.36 7.11
N ARG A 29 -10.95 -3.11 6.87
CA ARG A 29 -10.12 -3.74 7.91
C ARG A 29 -8.72 -3.13 7.94
N GLU A 30 -8.11 -3.18 9.11
CA GLU A 30 -6.72 -2.79 9.32
C GLU A 30 -5.79 -3.71 8.52
N LEU A 31 -4.81 -3.10 7.85
CA LEU A 31 -3.81 -3.82 7.04
C LEU A 31 -2.45 -3.72 7.71
N THR A 32 -1.76 -4.86 7.77
CA THR A 32 -0.35 -4.95 8.13
C THR A 32 0.48 -4.68 6.90
N TRP A 33 1.47 -3.79 7.04
CA TRP A 33 2.44 -3.48 6.01
C TRP A 33 3.82 -3.95 6.45
N ASP A 34 4.47 -4.74 5.60
CA ASP A 34 5.85 -5.18 5.76
C ASP A 34 6.67 -4.66 4.57
N TYR A 35 7.61 -3.78 4.86
CA TYR A 35 8.52 -3.16 3.89
C TYR A 35 9.72 -2.56 4.63
N SER A 36 10.79 -2.28 3.90
CA SER A 36 12.01 -1.67 4.43
C SER A 36 12.15 -0.23 3.96
N TRP A 37 12.19 0.72 4.90
CA TRP A 37 12.57 2.11 4.56
C TRP A 37 14.02 2.21 4.08
N ALA A 38 14.92 1.38 4.62
CA ALA A 38 16.32 1.37 4.21
C ALA A 38 16.55 0.71 2.85
N ASP A 39 15.57 -0.05 2.36
CA ASP A 39 15.57 -0.70 1.06
C ASP A 39 14.18 -0.61 0.42
N PRO A 40 13.79 0.57 -0.11
CA PRO A 40 12.47 0.77 -0.72
C PRO A 40 12.20 -0.12 -1.93
N MET A 41 13.26 -0.69 -2.53
CA MET A 41 13.17 -1.58 -3.68
C MET A 41 12.97 -3.06 -3.28
N ALA A 42 13.07 -3.40 -1.99
CA ALA A 42 12.61 -4.69 -1.50
C ALA A 42 11.09 -4.84 -1.67
N PRO A 43 10.55 -6.07 -1.79
CA PRO A 43 9.11 -6.28 -1.90
C PRO A 43 8.32 -5.68 -0.73
N TRP A 44 7.19 -5.03 -1.04
CA TRP A 44 6.27 -4.51 -0.02
C TRP A 44 5.09 -5.45 0.09
N ARG A 45 4.86 -6.01 1.27
CA ARG A 45 3.71 -6.89 1.54
C ARG A 45 2.65 -6.16 2.33
N VAL A 46 1.41 -6.34 1.89
CA VAL A 46 0.21 -5.85 2.56
C VAL A 46 -0.68 -7.05 2.83
N SER A 47 -1.10 -7.23 4.09
CA SER A 47 -1.98 -8.33 4.47
C SER A 47 -2.97 -7.91 5.54
N ASP A 48 -4.06 -8.65 5.71
CA ASP A 48 -4.95 -8.51 6.86
C ASP A 48 -4.87 -9.71 7.81
N SER A 49 -5.29 -9.51 9.06
CA SER A 49 -5.21 -10.53 10.11
C SER A 49 -6.10 -11.76 9.89
N GLN A 50 -7.09 -11.67 9.01
CA GLN A 50 -8.02 -12.76 8.68
C GLN A 50 -7.70 -13.41 7.33
N GLY A 51 -6.62 -13.00 6.65
CA GLY A 51 -6.15 -13.61 5.39
C GLY A 51 -7.07 -13.39 4.19
N ALA A 52 -8.00 -12.43 4.24
CA ALA A 52 -8.81 -12.07 3.08
C ALA A 52 -8.00 -11.28 2.04
N LEU A 53 -6.88 -10.69 2.41
CA LEU A 53 -5.99 -9.91 1.57
C LEU A 53 -4.56 -10.28 1.89
N ASP A 54 -3.80 -10.60 0.85
CA ASP A 54 -2.36 -10.79 0.90
C ASP A 54 -1.79 -10.41 -0.46
N LEU A 55 -1.13 -9.26 -0.52
CA LEU A 55 -0.61 -8.67 -1.75
C LEU A 55 0.84 -8.28 -1.56
N THR A 56 1.65 -8.55 -2.56
CA THR A 56 3.04 -8.13 -2.63
C THR A 56 3.23 -7.21 -3.83
N LEU A 57 3.76 -6.01 -3.60
CA LEU A 57 4.34 -5.17 -4.63
C LEU A 57 5.78 -5.62 -4.86
N THR A 58 6.11 -5.99 -6.09
CA THR A 58 7.49 -6.16 -6.54
C THR A 58 7.95 -4.87 -7.23
N PRO A 59 8.85 -4.07 -6.61
CA PRO A 59 9.29 -2.80 -7.16
C PRO A 59 10.09 -2.93 -8.45
N HIS A 60 10.00 -1.91 -9.31
CA HIS A 60 10.90 -1.70 -10.45
C HIS A 60 11.47 -0.28 -10.53
N PHE A 61 10.93 0.67 -9.76
CA PHE A 61 11.34 2.07 -9.79
C PHE A 61 10.91 2.76 -8.49
N ASP A 62 11.80 3.56 -7.91
CA ASP A 62 11.51 4.41 -6.76
C ASP A 62 11.73 5.87 -7.13
N LYS A 63 10.67 6.67 -7.02
CA LYS A 63 10.76 8.12 -7.10
C LYS A 63 10.98 8.67 -5.69
N HIS A 64 12.25 8.77 -5.32
CA HIS A 64 12.68 9.36 -4.06
C HIS A 64 12.71 10.90 -4.13
N THR A 65 12.03 11.57 -3.20
CA THR A 65 12.05 13.03 -3.06
C THR A 65 12.42 13.43 -1.62
N ALA A 66 13.47 14.24 -1.45
CA ALA A 66 13.87 14.80 -0.18
C ALA A 66 13.87 16.33 -0.22
N THR A 67 13.09 16.97 0.65
CA THR A 67 13.01 18.43 0.79
C THR A 67 13.58 18.85 2.14
N LYS A 68 14.54 19.77 2.15
CA LYS A 68 15.10 20.39 3.36
C LYS A 68 14.81 21.89 3.33
N ALA A 69 13.99 22.38 4.24
CA ALA A 69 13.69 23.80 4.40
C ALA A 69 13.89 24.20 5.86
N VAL A 70 15.10 24.66 6.20
CA VAL A 70 15.61 25.30 7.46
C VAL A 70 15.19 24.68 8.83
N VAL A 71 13.93 24.31 9.03
CA VAL A 71 13.38 23.65 10.23
C VAL A 71 12.57 22.38 9.87
N LEU A 72 12.18 22.19 8.60
CA LEU A 72 11.39 21.05 8.13
C LEU A 72 12.21 20.17 7.19
N SER A 73 12.19 18.85 7.43
CA SER A 73 12.66 17.86 6.46
C SER A 73 11.56 16.86 6.15
N ALA A 74 11.28 16.68 4.86
CA ALA A 74 10.34 15.68 4.35
C ALA A 74 11.09 14.76 3.38
N GLU A 75 10.97 13.46 3.58
CA GLU A 75 11.53 12.42 2.72
C GLU A 75 10.38 11.50 2.27
N VAL A 76 10.27 11.25 0.97
CA VAL A 76 9.16 10.49 0.38
C VAL A 76 9.72 9.47 -0.61
N HIS A 77 9.32 8.21 -0.45
CA HIS A 77 9.51 7.15 -1.43
C HIS A 77 8.17 6.85 -2.09
N GLN A 78 8.10 7.02 -3.41
CA GLN A 78 6.99 6.55 -4.24
C GLN A 78 7.49 5.38 -5.08
N VAL A 79 7.17 4.17 -4.63
CA VAL A 79 7.73 2.93 -5.17
C VAL A 79 6.73 2.31 -6.15
N PHE A 80 7.10 2.28 -7.43
CA PHE A 80 6.32 1.73 -8.54
C PHE A 80 6.74 0.29 -8.82
N GLY A 81 5.78 -0.53 -9.23
CA GLY A 81 6.00 -1.92 -9.54
C GLY A 81 4.73 -2.65 -9.95
N THR A 82 4.73 -3.96 -9.72
CA THR A 82 3.57 -4.82 -9.97
C THR A 82 3.09 -5.51 -8.70
N TRP A 83 1.78 -5.51 -8.49
CA TRP A 83 1.12 -6.20 -7.40
C TRP A 83 0.74 -7.62 -7.83
N THR A 84 1.00 -8.57 -6.93
CA THR A 84 0.59 -9.97 -7.06
C THR A 84 0.11 -10.52 -5.72
N GLY A 85 -0.90 -11.38 -5.72
CA GLY A 85 -1.44 -12.04 -4.54
C GLY A 85 -2.93 -12.27 -4.64
N SER A 86 -3.66 -12.20 -3.53
CA SER A 86 -5.09 -12.48 -3.50
C SER A 86 -5.88 -11.48 -2.67
N VAL A 87 -7.15 -11.30 -3.06
CA VAL A 87 -8.14 -10.52 -2.33
C VAL A 87 -9.46 -11.28 -2.33
N THR A 88 -10.09 -11.42 -1.19
CA THR A 88 -11.40 -12.03 -1.00
C THR A 88 -12.42 -10.92 -0.78
N SER A 89 -13.41 -10.84 -1.68
CA SER A 89 -14.51 -9.88 -1.58
C SER A 89 -15.51 -10.25 -0.49
N GLU A 90 -16.38 -9.31 -0.14
CA GLU A 90 -17.40 -9.49 0.91
C GLU A 90 -18.40 -10.62 0.62
N ASP A 91 -18.59 -11.00 -0.64
CA ASP A 91 -19.41 -12.15 -1.06
C ASP A 91 -18.66 -13.49 -1.00
N GLY A 92 -17.43 -13.50 -0.47
CA GLY A 92 -16.61 -14.69 -0.27
C GLY A 92 -15.81 -15.15 -1.51
N ARG A 93 -15.85 -14.40 -2.62
CA ARG A 93 -15.06 -14.74 -3.81
C ARG A 93 -13.61 -14.31 -3.65
N THR A 94 -12.68 -15.25 -3.81
CA THR A 94 -11.25 -14.94 -3.87
C THR A 94 -10.84 -14.62 -5.31
N LEU A 95 -10.22 -13.47 -5.47
CA LEU A 95 -9.73 -12.92 -6.73
C LEU A 95 -8.21 -12.93 -6.70
N GLN A 96 -7.62 -13.42 -7.78
CA GLN A 96 -6.17 -13.43 -7.96
C GLN A 96 -5.75 -12.13 -8.61
N VAL A 97 -4.77 -11.46 -8.01
CA VAL A 97 -4.08 -10.31 -8.55
C VAL A 97 -2.77 -10.82 -9.12
N VAL A 98 -2.54 -10.63 -10.43
CA VAL A 98 -1.34 -11.13 -11.09
C VAL A 98 -0.73 -10.02 -11.91
N ASN A 99 0.48 -9.59 -11.52
CA ASN A 99 1.29 -8.58 -12.22
C ASN A 99 0.54 -7.29 -12.55
N VAL A 100 -0.33 -6.83 -11.64
CA VAL A 100 -1.11 -5.61 -11.85
C VAL A 100 -0.25 -4.38 -11.54
N PRO A 101 -0.04 -3.45 -12.49
CA PRO A 101 0.76 -2.26 -12.24
C PRO A 101 0.18 -1.38 -11.12
N GLY A 102 1.06 -0.80 -10.31
CA GLY A 102 0.68 0.13 -9.25
C GLY A 102 1.89 0.70 -8.51
N PHE A 103 1.63 1.39 -7.40
CA PHE A 103 2.68 1.91 -6.54
C PHE A 103 2.27 1.87 -5.07
N ALA A 104 3.25 2.01 -4.18
CA ALA A 104 3.10 2.28 -2.76
C ALA A 104 3.89 3.53 -2.40
N GLU A 105 3.50 4.24 -1.35
CA GLU A 105 4.16 5.46 -0.90
C GLU A 105 4.39 5.43 0.62
N GLU A 106 5.59 5.83 1.06
CA GLU A 106 5.82 6.25 2.44
C GLU A 106 6.48 7.63 2.47
N SER A 107 5.95 8.51 3.33
CA SER A 107 6.56 9.80 3.67
C SER A 107 6.98 9.85 5.14
N ARG A 108 8.15 10.41 5.43
CA ARG A 108 8.61 10.73 6.80
C ARG A 108 8.93 12.21 6.91
N ASN A 109 8.26 12.88 7.85
CA ASN A 109 8.48 14.27 8.18
C ASN A 109 9.16 14.40 9.54
N ARG A 110 10.11 15.31 9.67
CA ARG A 110 10.64 15.77 10.97
C ARG A 110 10.32 17.25 11.14
N TRP A 111 9.89 17.62 12.34
CA TRP A 111 9.53 18.96 12.79
C TRP A 111 10.35 19.38 14.00
#